data_AF-A0A372DVM4-F1
#
_entry.id   AF-A0A372DVM4-F1
#
_cell.length_a   1.000
_cell.length_b   1.000
_cell.length_c   1.000
_cell.angle_alpha   90.00
_cell.angle_beta   90.00
_cell.angle_gamma   90.00
#
_symmetry.space_group_name_H-M   'P 1'
#
loop_
_entity.id
_entity.type
_entity.pdbx_description
1 polymer ?
#
loop_
_entity_poly.entity_id
_entity_poly.type
_entity_poly.pdbx_seq_one_letter_code
_entity_poly.pdbx_strand_id
1 'polypeptide(L)'
;MTNRKQHIADVALRLFGERGFDNSSTQLIAREAGVSEALIFKHFGSKDLLLEFVIRSGYKRIIEANRGGLTEPDPLTFIHSVIELPFKLVRDEPYFWKLQYRLADSEMARQQHERFMRPLPTRLRQAFEQLEYADPDKETALLLLLVEALWKTEATKTEDYGQDMPGFIKSKYQAQ
;
A
#
# COMPACT_ATOMS: atom_id res chain seq x y z
N MET A 1 12.71 21.23 -4.65
CA MET A 1 12.80 21.67 -3.24
C MET A 1 11.77 20.91 -2.44
N THR A 2 12.17 19.92 -1.65
CA THR A 2 11.23 19.17 -0.79
C THR A 2 10.67 20.12 0.26
N ASN A 3 9.34 20.28 0.30
CA ASN A 3 8.66 21.10 1.29
C ASN A 3 9.04 20.61 2.70
N ARG A 4 9.41 21.51 3.63
CA ARG A 4 9.84 21.11 4.99
C ARG A 4 8.78 20.30 5.74
N LYS A 5 7.50 20.56 5.47
CA LYS A 5 6.38 19.74 5.94
C LYS A 5 6.47 18.30 5.42
N GLN A 6 6.75 18.12 4.13
CA GLN A 6 6.91 16.79 3.53
C GLN A 6 8.13 16.06 4.10
N HIS A 7 9.26 16.76 4.27
CA HIS A 7 10.46 16.16 4.88
C HIS A 7 10.19 15.60 6.29
N ILE A 8 9.46 16.34 7.13
CA ILE A 8 9.06 15.86 8.46
C ILE A 8 8.16 14.62 8.34
N ALA A 9 7.21 14.63 7.40
CA ALA A 9 6.32 13.49 7.16
C ALA A 9 7.08 12.24 6.69
N ASP A 10 8.09 12.39 5.83
CA ASP A 10 8.90 11.26 5.33
C ASP A 10 9.75 10.65 6.46
N VAL A 11 10.33 11.49 7.33
CA VAL A 11 11.05 11.02 8.53
C VAL A 11 10.10 10.33 9.51
N ALA A 12 8.91 10.90 9.74
CA ALA A 12 7.89 10.30 10.58
C ALA A 12 7.42 8.95 10.04
N LEU A 13 7.18 8.84 8.72
CA LEU A 13 6.82 7.59 8.05
C LEU A 13 7.85 6.50 8.31
N ARG A 14 9.14 6.81 8.13
CA ARG A 14 10.22 5.85 8.39
C ARG A 14 10.20 5.40 9.85
N LEU A 15 10.12 6.33 10.80
CA LEU A 15 10.12 6.00 12.23
C LEU A 15 8.89 5.20 12.65
N PHE A 16 7.69 5.57 12.20
CA PHE A 16 6.47 4.81 12.44
C PHE A 16 6.54 3.41 11.81
N GLY A 17 7.08 3.31 10.59
CA GLY A 17 7.29 2.06 9.87
C GLY A 17 8.44 1.20 10.43
N GLU A 18 9.36 1.73 11.22
CA GLU A 18 10.43 0.94 11.85
C GLU A 18 10.06 0.55 13.28
N ARG A 19 9.61 1.51 14.08
CA ARG A 19 9.48 1.42 15.54
C ARG A 19 8.03 1.33 16.03
N GLY A 20 7.07 1.60 15.15
CA GLY A 20 5.66 1.77 15.51
C GLY A 20 5.34 3.20 15.92
N PHE A 21 4.04 3.51 15.98
CA PHE A 21 3.53 4.84 16.32
C PHE A 21 3.95 5.24 17.73
N ASP A 22 3.64 4.43 18.74
CA ASP A 22 3.86 4.78 20.15
C ASP A 22 5.32 5.04 20.49
N ASN A 23 6.24 4.23 19.94
CA ASN A 23 7.69 4.34 20.18
C ASN A 23 8.39 5.47 19.40
N SER A 24 7.65 6.26 18.61
CA SER A 24 8.19 7.34 17.78
C SER A 24 7.74 8.70 18.29
N SER A 25 8.42 9.26 19.30
CA SER A 25 8.07 10.56 19.86
C SER A 25 8.29 11.72 18.88
N THR A 26 7.56 12.82 19.05
CA THR A 26 7.74 14.06 18.26
C THR A 26 9.15 14.65 18.45
N GLN A 27 9.75 14.51 19.63
CA GLN A 27 11.17 14.83 19.88
C GLN A 27 12.11 14.01 19.00
N LEU A 28 11.90 12.70 18.92
CA LEU A 28 12.71 11.83 18.07
C LEU A 28 12.55 12.22 16.61
N ILE A 29 11.32 12.42 16.13
CA ILE A 29 11.04 12.85 14.76
C ILE A 29 11.74 14.19 14.45
N ALA A 30 11.65 15.16 15.37
CA ALA A 30 12.27 16.47 15.21
C ALA A 30 13.80 16.38 15.09
N ARG A 31 14.42 15.58 15.96
CA ARG A 31 15.87 15.32 15.95
C ARG A 31 16.31 14.69 14.63
N GLU A 32 15.62 13.64 14.17
CA GLU A 32 15.95 12.93 12.94
C GLU A 32 15.68 13.77 11.68
N ALA A 33 14.71 14.68 11.73
CA ALA A 33 14.40 15.61 10.64
C ALA A 33 15.22 16.92 10.67
N GLY A 34 16.10 17.09 11.66
CA GLY A 34 16.89 18.32 11.82
C GLY A 34 16.02 19.58 11.96
N VAL A 35 14.95 19.50 12.75
CA VAL A 35 14.02 20.61 13.03
C VAL A 35 13.74 20.73 14.53
N SER A 36 13.14 21.84 14.95
CA SER A 36 12.59 21.95 16.29
C SER A 36 11.28 21.17 16.41
N GLU A 37 11.01 20.62 17.59
CA GLU A 37 9.74 19.96 17.87
C GLU A 37 8.55 20.91 17.72
N ALA A 38 8.72 22.17 18.11
CA ALA A 38 7.73 23.23 17.90
C ALA A 38 7.33 23.40 16.43
N LEU A 39 8.25 23.15 15.47
CA LEU A 39 7.94 23.23 14.04
C LEU A 39 7.01 22.09 13.59
N ILE A 40 7.13 20.91 14.20
CA ILE A 40 6.20 19.79 13.95
C ILE A 40 4.80 20.18 14.41
N PHE A 41 4.65 20.65 15.64
CA PHE A 41 3.36 21.11 16.15
C PHE A 41 2.79 22.27 15.31
N LYS A 42 3.62 23.19 14.83
CA LYS A 42 3.20 24.26 13.91
C LYS A 42 2.64 23.73 12.58
N HIS A 43 3.20 22.64 12.03
CA HIS A 43 2.77 22.11 10.73
C HIS A 43 1.60 21.13 10.79
N PHE A 44 1.49 20.38 11.88
CA PHE A 44 0.58 19.24 12.00
C PHE A 44 -0.39 19.34 13.16
N GLY A 45 -0.11 20.14 14.19
CA GLY A 45 -0.95 20.29 15.38
C GLY A 45 -0.75 19.20 16.43
N SER A 46 -0.72 17.92 16.03
CA SER A 46 -0.46 16.79 16.93
C SER A 46 0.28 15.65 16.23
N LYS A 47 0.75 14.67 17.01
CA LYS A 47 1.37 13.44 16.49
C LYS A 47 0.36 12.58 15.72
N ASP A 48 -0.90 12.53 16.17
CA ASP A 48 -1.98 11.83 15.46
C ASP A 48 -2.30 12.48 14.11
N LEU A 49 -2.36 13.82 14.05
CA LEU A 49 -2.57 14.54 12.80
C LEU A 49 -1.37 14.42 11.85
N LEU A 50 -0.15 14.29 12.39
CA LEU A 50 1.03 13.92 11.60
C LEU A 50 0.88 12.50 11.01
N LEU A 51 0.43 11.51 11.80
CA LEU A 51 0.17 10.16 11.30
C LEU A 51 -0.91 10.16 10.20
N GLU A 52 -2.01 10.87 10.41
CA GLU A 52 -3.08 11.02 9.42
C GLU A 52 -2.54 11.59 8.10
N PHE A 53 -1.71 12.64 8.21
CA PHE A 53 -1.07 13.25 7.05
C PHE A 53 -0.13 12.26 6.33
N VAL A 54 0.67 11.49 7.08
CA VAL A 54 1.57 10.47 6.54
C VAL A 54 0.79 9.41 5.76
N ILE A 55 -0.28 8.85 6.34
CA ILE A 55 -1.09 7.81 5.69
C ILE A 55 -1.75 8.34 4.43
N ARG A 56 -2.41 9.50 4.51
CA ARG A 56 -3.10 10.12 3.38
C ARG A 56 -2.15 10.47 2.24
N SER A 57 -0.98 11.02 2.58
CA SER A 57 0.04 11.39 1.58
C SER A 57 0.68 10.15 0.96
N GLY A 58 0.87 9.08 1.73
CA GLY A 58 1.37 7.79 1.23
C GLY A 58 0.42 7.18 0.19
N TYR A 59 -0.86 7.01 0.53
CA TYR A 59 -1.85 6.51 -0.44
C TYR A 59 -1.95 7.39 -1.69
N LYS A 60 -1.96 8.72 -1.53
CA LYS A 60 -1.98 9.64 -2.67
C LYS A 60 -0.78 9.42 -3.61
N ARG A 61 0.42 9.35 -3.04
CA ARG A 61 1.66 9.12 -3.80
C ARG A 61 1.65 7.76 -4.51
N ILE A 62 1.21 6.70 -3.82
CA ILE A 62 1.10 5.35 -4.40
C ILE A 62 0.12 5.33 -5.57
N ILE A 63 -1.05 5.95 -5.40
CA ILE A 63 -2.05 6.05 -6.48
C ILE A 63 -1.45 6.83 -7.66
N GLU A 64 -0.80 7.96 -7.42
CA GLU A 64 -0.17 8.79 -8.46
C GLU A 64 0.91 8.04 -9.22
N ALA A 65 1.77 7.30 -8.53
CA ALA A 65 2.85 6.51 -9.15
C ALA A 65 2.34 5.27 -9.92
N ASN A 66 1.14 4.78 -9.61
CA ASN A 66 0.61 3.52 -10.17
C ASN A 66 -0.67 3.68 -10.99
N ARG A 67 -1.02 4.92 -11.39
CA ARG A 67 -2.24 5.19 -12.19
C ARG A 67 -2.35 4.30 -13.43
N GLY A 68 -1.23 4.06 -14.12
CA GLY A 68 -1.19 3.26 -15.34
C GLY A 68 -1.75 1.84 -15.17
N GLY A 69 -1.34 1.14 -14.10
CA GLY A 69 -1.81 -0.22 -13.84
C GLY A 69 -3.31 -0.29 -13.53
N LEU A 70 -3.84 0.72 -12.82
CA LEU A 70 -5.28 0.84 -12.57
C LEU A 70 -6.09 1.21 -13.81
N THR A 71 -5.45 1.63 -14.91
CA THR A 71 -6.09 2.02 -16.17
C THR A 71 -5.81 1.07 -17.33
N GLU A 72 -5.08 -0.03 -17.08
CA GLU A 72 -4.71 -1.03 -18.09
C GLU A 72 -5.94 -1.57 -18.86
N PRO A 73 -6.06 -1.33 -20.17
CA PRO A 73 -7.21 -1.76 -20.96
C PRO A 73 -7.23 -3.27 -21.26
N ASP A 74 -6.08 -3.94 -21.34
CA ASP A 74 -6.04 -5.37 -21.63
C ASP A 74 -6.40 -6.20 -20.38
N PRO A 75 -7.45 -7.05 -20.42
CA PRO A 75 -7.91 -7.80 -19.25
C PRO A 75 -6.85 -8.68 -18.59
N LEU A 76 -6.07 -9.40 -19.41
CA LEU A 76 -5.06 -10.33 -18.91
C LEU A 76 -3.89 -9.58 -18.27
N THR A 77 -3.42 -8.52 -18.93
CA THR A 77 -2.38 -7.62 -18.41
C THR A 77 -2.84 -6.95 -17.13
N PHE A 78 -4.11 -6.54 -17.04
CA PHE A 78 -4.69 -5.98 -15.82
C PHE A 78 -4.65 -7.00 -14.67
N ILE A 79 -5.13 -8.24 -14.88
CA ILE A 79 -5.06 -9.31 -13.87
C ILE A 79 -3.61 -9.56 -13.42
N HIS A 80 -2.68 -9.66 -14.37
CA HIS A 80 -1.25 -9.84 -14.08
C HIS A 80 -0.68 -8.68 -13.27
N SER A 81 -1.09 -7.44 -13.56
CA SER A 81 -0.68 -6.26 -12.80
C SER A 81 -1.17 -6.30 -11.35
N VAL A 82 -2.38 -6.83 -11.11
CA VAL A 82 -2.94 -7.00 -9.76
C VAL A 82 -2.19 -8.09 -8.99
N ILE A 83 -1.77 -9.17 -9.65
CA ILE A 83 -0.95 -10.24 -9.04
C ILE A 83 0.41 -9.67 -8.58
N GLU A 84 1.01 -8.78 -9.36
CA GLU A 84 2.29 -8.14 -9.02
C GLU A 84 2.18 -7.03 -7.97
N LEU A 85 0.97 -6.50 -7.77
CA LEU A 85 0.73 -5.29 -6.98
C LEU A 85 1.27 -5.38 -5.55
N PRO A 86 1.03 -6.46 -4.77
CA PRO A 86 1.63 -6.62 -3.44
C PRO A 86 3.16 -6.45 -3.43
N PHE A 87 3.85 -7.16 -4.32
CA PHE A 87 5.31 -7.20 -4.38
C PHE A 87 5.87 -5.85 -4.83
N LYS A 88 5.29 -5.26 -5.87
CA LYS A 88 5.72 -3.97 -6.39
C LYS A 88 5.54 -2.86 -5.35
N LEU A 89 4.34 -2.75 -4.78
CA LEU A 89 4.03 -1.64 -3.87
C LEU A 89 4.81 -1.74 -2.57
N VAL A 90 4.98 -2.94 -2.01
CA VAL A 90 5.78 -3.14 -0.80
C VAL A 90 7.26 -2.88 -1.06
N ARG A 91 7.81 -3.33 -2.19
CA ARG A 91 9.20 -3.04 -2.56
C ARG A 91 9.45 -1.54 -2.74
N ASP A 92 8.54 -0.84 -3.40
CA ASP A 92 8.71 0.58 -3.75
C ASP A 92 8.46 1.48 -2.52
N GLU A 93 7.59 1.08 -1.58
CA GLU A 93 7.19 1.87 -0.40
C GLU A 93 7.19 1.03 0.91
N PRO A 94 8.33 0.43 1.31
CA PRO A 94 8.37 -0.60 2.36
C PRO A 94 7.94 -0.08 3.73
N TYR A 95 8.35 1.13 4.10
CA TYR A 95 7.96 1.72 5.38
C TYR A 95 6.47 2.03 5.47
N PHE A 96 5.84 2.37 4.34
CA PHE A 96 4.41 2.64 4.28
C PHE A 96 3.60 1.38 4.49
N TRP A 97 3.91 0.31 3.76
CA TRP A 97 3.16 -0.95 3.91
C TRP A 97 3.40 -1.62 5.25
N LYS A 98 4.61 -1.47 5.81
CA LYS A 98 4.90 -1.90 7.18
C LYS A 98 4.15 -1.08 8.23
N LEU A 99 3.98 0.22 8.02
CA LEU A 99 3.12 1.06 8.86
C LEU A 99 1.64 0.66 8.73
N GLN A 100 1.15 0.47 7.50
CA GLN A 100 -0.22 0.04 7.22
C GLN A 100 -0.53 -1.30 7.89
N TYR A 101 0.39 -2.27 7.82
CA TYR A 101 0.26 -3.55 8.51
C TYR A 101 0.13 -3.38 10.02
N ARG A 102 1.01 -2.58 10.64
CA ARG A 102 0.95 -2.33 12.10
C ARG A 102 -0.31 -1.63 12.55
N LEU A 103 -0.96 -0.90 11.65
CA LEU A 103 -2.19 -0.18 11.91
C LEU A 103 -3.43 -0.91 11.37
N ALA A 104 -3.34 -2.18 10.96
CA ALA A 104 -4.46 -2.89 10.35
C ALA A 104 -5.73 -2.94 11.24
N ASP A 105 -5.54 -2.89 12.56
CA ASP A 105 -6.65 -2.85 13.54
C ASP A 105 -7.21 -1.44 13.76
N SER A 106 -6.50 -0.40 13.32
CA SER A 106 -6.99 0.99 13.37
C SER A 106 -8.07 1.22 12.32
N GLU A 107 -9.21 1.75 12.74
CA GLU A 107 -10.32 2.10 11.86
C GLU A 107 -9.89 3.02 10.71
N MET A 108 -9.10 4.06 11.02
CA MET A 108 -8.60 5.00 10.03
C MET A 108 -7.77 4.31 8.94
N ALA A 109 -6.80 3.48 9.34
CA ALA A 109 -5.92 2.81 8.38
C ALA A 109 -6.69 1.79 7.54
N ARG A 110 -7.66 1.09 8.14
CA ARG A 110 -8.56 0.17 7.44
C ARG A 110 -9.39 0.90 6.39
N GLN A 111 -10.06 2.00 6.76
CA GLN A 111 -10.87 2.80 5.84
C GLN A 111 -10.05 3.35 4.65
N GLN A 112 -8.82 3.82 4.90
CA GLN A 112 -7.95 4.30 3.83
C GLN A 112 -7.52 3.17 2.89
N HIS A 113 -7.20 1.99 3.44
CA HIS A 113 -6.86 0.82 2.64
C HIS A 113 -8.04 0.32 1.80
N GLU A 114 -9.23 0.21 2.40
CA GLU A 114 -10.46 -0.14 1.69
C GLU A 114 -10.73 0.83 0.55
N ARG A 115 -10.56 2.14 0.77
CA ARG A 115 -10.71 3.15 -0.29
C ARG A 115 -9.70 2.97 -1.41
N PHE A 116 -8.47 2.60 -1.09
CA PHE A 116 -7.43 2.30 -2.07
C PHE A 116 -7.76 1.07 -2.93
N MET A 117 -8.28 0.01 -2.30
CA MET A 117 -8.62 -1.26 -2.96
C MET A 117 -9.98 -1.25 -3.68
N ARG A 118 -10.88 -0.32 -3.32
CA ARG A 118 -12.26 -0.22 -3.82
C ARG A 118 -12.44 -0.36 -5.34
N PRO A 119 -11.56 0.15 -6.23
CA PRO A 119 -11.74 0.01 -7.67
C PRO A 119 -11.51 -1.40 -8.21
N LEU A 120 -10.75 -2.25 -7.50
CA LEU A 120 -10.26 -3.52 -8.02
C LEU A 120 -11.36 -4.59 -8.22
N PRO A 121 -12.31 -4.83 -7.28
CA PRO A 121 -13.26 -5.92 -7.42
C PRO A 121 -14.09 -5.83 -8.71
N THR A 122 -14.65 -4.65 -9.00
CA THR A 122 -15.45 -4.45 -10.22
C THR A 122 -14.63 -4.63 -11.48
N ARG A 123 -13.39 -4.12 -11.51
CA ARG A 123 -12.53 -4.20 -12.69
C ARG A 123 -11.98 -5.61 -12.93
N LEU A 124 -11.65 -6.34 -11.87
CA LEU A 124 -11.25 -7.75 -11.95
C LEU A 124 -12.38 -8.61 -12.48
N ARG A 125 -13.59 -8.45 -11.94
CA ARG A 125 -14.77 -9.17 -12.42
C ARG A 125 -15.00 -8.95 -13.91
N GLN A 126 -14.94 -7.70 -14.37
CA GLN A 126 -15.05 -7.35 -15.79
C GLN A 126 -13.93 -7.98 -16.64
N ALA A 127 -12.69 -8.01 -16.13
CA ALA A 127 -11.58 -8.64 -16.83
C ALA A 127 -11.78 -10.15 -16.97
N PHE A 128 -12.21 -10.84 -15.91
CA PHE A 128 -12.52 -12.27 -15.95
C PHE A 128 -13.72 -12.60 -16.84
N GLU A 129 -14.74 -11.73 -16.89
CA GLU A 129 -15.87 -11.86 -17.83
C GLU A 129 -15.40 -11.76 -19.29
N GLN A 130 -14.54 -10.79 -19.61
CA GLN A 130 -14.01 -10.60 -20.97
C GLN A 130 -13.09 -11.74 -21.43
N LEU A 131 -12.43 -12.42 -20.49
CA LEU A 131 -11.60 -13.59 -20.75
C LEU A 131 -12.37 -14.91 -20.64
N GLU A 132 -13.71 -14.85 -20.54
CA GLU A 132 -14.61 -16.01 -20.53
C GLU A 132 -14.29 -17.04 -19.43
N TYR A 133 -13.85 -16.59 -18.25
CA TYR A 133 -13.68 -17.49 -17.10
C TYR A 133 -15.03 -18.00 -16.61
N ALA A 134 -15.09 -19.29 -16.24
CA ALA A 134 -16.34 -19.96 -15.88
C ALA A 134 -17.07 -19.33 -14.67
N ASP A 135 -16.33 -18.72 -13.73
CA ASP A 135 -16.90 -18.04 -12.56
C ASP A 135 -16.11 -16.75 -12.21
N PRO A 136 -16.41 -15.62 -12.88
CA PRO A 136 -15.69 -14.36 -12.70
C PRO A 136 -15.74 -13.81 -11.28
N ASP A 137 -16.85 -14.05 -10.55
CA ASP A 137 -17.02 -13.60 -9.18
C ASP A 137 -16.11 -14.38 -8.21
N LYS A 138 -16.03 -15.72 -8.35
CA LYS A 138 -15.11 -16.52 -7.54
C LYS A 138 -13.64 -16.25 -7.87
N GLU A 139 -13.28 -16.05 -9.13
CA GLU A 139 -11.90 -15.72 -9.52
C GLU A 139 -11.49 -14.34 -8.98
N THR A 140 -12.41 -13.37 -9.01
CA THR A 140 -12.20 -12.07 -8.36
C THR A 140 -11.97 -12.21 -6.87
N ALA A 141 -12.84 -12.96 -6.16
CA ALA A 141 -12.71 -13.17 -4.73
C ALA A 141 -11.39 -13.88 -4.37
N LEU A 142 -11.01 -14.91 -5.13
CA LEU A 142 -9.76 -15.63 -4.95
C LEU A 142 -8.55 -14.71 -5.10
N LEU A 143 -8.49 -13.92 -6.18
CA LEU A 143 -7.35 -13.05 -6.43
C LEU A 143 -7.25 -11.95 -5.37
N LEU A 144 -8.36 -11.40 -4.89
CA LEU A 144 -8.34 -10.42 -3.80
C LEU A 144 -7.87 -11.03 -2.47
N LEU A 145 -8.25 -12.28 -2.17
CA LEU A 145 -7.74 -12.99 -0.99
C LEU A 145 -6.22 -13.23 -1.09
N LEU A 146 -5.73 -13.60 -2.28
CA LEU A 146 -4.29 -13.76 -2.52
C LEU A 146 -3.57 -12.42 -2.35
N VAL A 147 -4.06 -11.34 -2.94
CA VAL A 147 -3.49 -10.00 -2.80
C VAL A 147 -3.41 -9.59 -1.33
N GLU A 148 -4.49 -9.79 -0.57
CA GLU A 148 -4.58 -9.49 0.86
C GLU A 148 -3.54 -10.27 1.70
N ALA A 149 -3.35 -11.55 1.40
CA ALA A 149 -2.35 -12.38 2.08
C ALA A 149 -0.92 -11.95 1.70
N LEU A 150 -0.66 -11.78 0.41
CA LEU A 150 0.66 -11.49 -0.12
C LEU A 150 1.20 -10.15 0.36
N TRP A 151 0.39 -9.07 0.35
CA TRP A 151 0.92 -7.77 0.77
C TRP A 151 1.32 -7.77 2.25
N LYS A 152 0.58 -8.51 3.09
CA LYS A 152 0.91 -8.65 4.52
C LYS A 152 2.21 -9.40 4.70
N THR A 153 2.38 -10.54 4.03
CA THR A 153 3.62 -11.31 4.07
C THR A 153 4.81 -10.48 3.58
N GLU A 154 4.66 -9.79 2.46
CA GLU A 154 5.70 -8.92 1.91
C GLU A 154 6.05 -7.79 2.89
N ALA A 155 5.05 -7.15 3.52
CA ALA A 155 5.27 -6.04 4.44
C ALA A 155 5.99 -6.43 5.74
N THR A 156 5.80 -7.67 6.20
CA THR A 156 6.45 -8.20 7.40
C THR A 156 7.73 -8.96 7.08
N LYS A 157 7.97 -9.32 5.82
CA LYS A 157 9.01 -10.27 5.39
C LYS A 157 8.97 -11.57 6.19
N THR A 158 7.77 -12.03 6.58
CA THR A 158 7.63 -13.27 7.37
C THR A 158 7.99 -14.50 6.56
N GLU A 159 7.76 -14.47 5.25
CA GLU A 159 8.13 -15.52 4.32
C GLU A 159 8.68 -14.84 3.05
N ASP A 160 9.82 -15.32 2.56
CA ASP A 160 10.35 -14.91 1.27
C ASP A 160 9.82 -15.89 0.22
N TYR A 161 8.64 -15.59 -0.32
CA TYR A 161 8.08 -16.37 -1.43
C TYR A 161 8.86 -16.17 -2.75
N GLY A 162 9.93 -15.34 -2.72
CA GLY A 162 10.80 -15.08 -3.85
C GLY A 162 10.09 -14.39 -5.02
N GLN A 163 10.84 -14.18 -6.10
CA GLN A 163 10.27 -13.67 -7.37
C GLN A 163 9.41 -14.72 -8.11
N ASP A 164 9.30 -15.94 -7.59
CA ASP A 164 8.66 -17.07 -8.27
C ASP A 164 7.14 -17.11 -8.08
N MET A 165 6.65 -16.69 -6.91
CA MET A 165 5.21 -16.73 -6.59
C MET A 165 4.31 -15.92 -7.55
N PRO A 166 4.67 -14.67 -7.96
CA PRO A 166 3.89 -13.97 -8.99
C PRO A 166 3.80 -14.76 -10.30
N GLY A 167 4.90 -15.40 -10.71
CA GLY A 167 4.95 -16.22 -11.94
C GLY A 167 4.06 -17.45 -11.84
N PHE A 168 4.11 -18.14 -10.70
CA PHE A 168 3.25 -19.28 -10.42
C PHE A 168 1.76 -18.90 -10.45
N ILE A 169 1.36 -17.82 -9.77
CA ILE A 169 -0.04 -17.36 -9.78
C ILE A 169 -0.47 -16.95 -11.19
N LYS A 170 0.39 -16.24 -11.94
CA LYS A 170 0.11 -15.90 -13.34
C LYS A 170 -0.07 -17.11 -14.23
N SER A 171 0.59 -18.24 -13.96
CA SER A 171 0.40 -19.46 -14.76
C SER A 171 -1.02 -20.02 -14.67
N LYS A 172 -1.78 -19.72 -13.61
CA LYS A 172 -3.23 -20.02 -13.52
C LYS A 172 -4.06 -19.14 -14.46
N TYR A 173 -3.57 -17.94 -14.79
CA TYR A 173 -4.30 -16.93 -15.55
C TYR A 173 -3.62 -16.68 -16.90
N GLN A 174 -4.07 -17.38 -17.93
CA GLN A 174 -3.57 -17.26 -19.30
C GLN A 174 -4.71 -16.87 -20.25
N ALA A 175 -4.35 -16.45 -21.47
CA ALA A 175 -5.33 -16.33 -22.55
C ALA A 175 -5.90 -17.72 -22.83
N GLN A 176 -7.23 -17.81 -22.94
CA GLN A 176 -7.92 -19.04 -23.33
C GLN A 176 -7.81 -19.28 -24.84
#